data_AF-A0A428HTA6-F1
#
_entry.id   AF-A0A428HTA6-F1
#
_cell.length_a   1.000
_cell.length_b   1.000
_cell.length_c   1.000
_cell.angle_alpha   90.00
_cell.angle_beta   90.00
_cell.angle_gamma   90.00
#
_symmetry.space_group_name_H-M   'P 1'
#
loop_
_entity.id
_entity.type
_entity.pdbx_description
1 polymer ?
#
loop_
_entity_poly.entity_id
_entity_poly.type
_entity_poly.pdbx_seq_one_letter_code
_entity_poly.pdbx_strand_id
1 'polypeptide(L)'
;MHNETQDMDVLEFARKICMLSIDTPLANKYDEEYGQRTGRWWSCQREHLTVWALGYPTKGIGNFTHKPSNSSKKMYNHFGRPETLLWLAEALGENVDLIQRIIEKISDNSHPKSRCDIVRKYISFDRILELLELSGKKK
;
A
#
# COMPACT_ATOMS: atom_id res chain seq x y z
N MET A 1 -5.62 -20.73 -15.20
CA MET A 1 -4.98 -21.62 -14.21
C MET A 1 -5.15 -20.97 -12.85
N HIS A 2 -5.81 -21.68 -11.93
CA HIS A 2 -6.07 -21.38 -10.50
C HIS A 2 -6.03 -19.91 -10.07
N ASN A 3 -7.19 -19.24 -10.18
CA ASN A 3 -7.44 -17.96 -9.51
C ASN A 3 -7.87 -18.26 -8.06
N GLU A 4 -7.02 -18.93 -7.29
CA GLU A 4 -7.16 -18.91 -5.84
C GLU A 4 -6.80 -17.49 -5.40
N THR A 5 -7.76 -16.76 -4.84
CA THR A 5 -7.49 -15.47 -4.23
C THR A 5 -6.47 -15.67 -3.11
N GLN A 6 -5.19 -15.43 -3.41
CA GLN A 6 -4.13 -15.57 -2.43
C GLN A 6 -4.28 -14.51 -1.35
N ASP A 7 -4.11 -14.94 -0.10
CA ASP A 7 -4.07 -14.08 1.07
C ASP A 7 -2.81 -14.43 1.86
N MET A 8 -2.31 -13.48 2.63
CA MET A 8 -1.12 -13.62 3.46
C MET A 8 -1.46 -13.15 4.88
N ASP A 9 -0.87 -13.78 5.89
CA ASP A 9 -0.99 -13.28 7.25
C ASP A 9 -0.47 -11.84 7.34
N VAL A 10 -1.25 -10.95 7.93
CA VAL A 10 -0.94 -9.51 7.95
C VAL A 10 0.34 -9.18 8.72
N LEU A 11 0.73 -10.00 9.70
CA LEU A 11 1.99 -9.81 10.41
C LEU A 11 3.18 -10.31 9.59
N GLU A 12 3.01 -11.38 8.80
CA GLU A 12 4.02 -11.77 7.81
C GLU A 12 4.18 -10.69 6.74
N PHE A 13 3.08 -10.14 6.23
CA PHE A 13 3.09 -9.02 5.30
C PHE A 13 3.85 -7.83 5.88
N ALA A 14 3.55 -7.44 7.13
CA ALA A 14 4.25 -6.38 7.85
C ALA A 14 5.77 -6.61 7.92
N ARG A 15 6.21 -7.83 8.25
CA ARG A 15 7.63 -8.19 8.31
C ARG A 15 8.34 -8.07 6.96
N LYS A 16 7.65 -8.35 5.85
CA LYS A 16 8.25 -8.22 4.51
C LYS A 16 8.35 -6.75 4.11
N ILE A 17 7.29 -5.96 4.30
CA ILE A 17 7.27 -4.56 3.84
C ILE A 17 8.13 -3.62 4.68
N CYS A 18 8.38 -3.93 5.96
CA CYS A 18 9.17 -3.08 6.84
C CYS A 18 10.66 -3.00 6.43
N MET A 19 11.10 -3.92 5.57
CA MET A 19 12.47 -3.98 5.04
C MET A 19 12.61 -3.32 3.66
N LEU A 20 11.52 -2.83 3.06
CA LEU A 20 11.56 -2.21 1.75
C LEU A 20 12.22 -0.82 1.80
N SER A 21 12.71 -0.37 0.65
CA SER A 21 13.30 0.97 0.53
C SER A 21 12.25 2.06 0.75
N ILE A 22 12.70 3.21 1.25
CA ILE A 22 11.93 4.46 1.27
C ILE A 22 12.21 5.33 0.04
N ASP A 23 13.22 4.96 -0.76
CA ASP A 23 13.63 5.69 -1.95
C ASP A 23 12.72 5.31 -3.14
N THR A 24 11.53 5.89 -3.15
CA THR A 24 10.49 5.72 -4.16
C THR A 24 10.18 7.08 -4.79
N PRO A 25 10.99 7.57 -5.75
CA PRO A 25 10.92 8.95 -6.23
C PRO A 25 9.55 9.35 -6.77
N LEU A 26 8.81 8.46 -7.44
CA LEU A 26 7.49 8.80 -7.99
C LEU A 26 6.43 8.92 -6.89
N ALA A 27 6.38 7.96 -5.98
CA ALA A 27 5.47 7.96 -4.84
C ALA A 27 5.81 9.10 -3.85
N ASN A 28 7.09 9.40 -3.65
CA ASN A 28 7.53 10.50 -2.79
C ASN A 28 7.08 11.84 -3.37
N LYS A 29 7.30 12.06 -4.68
CA LYS A 29 6.79 13.27 -5.36
C LYS A 29 5.27 13.38 -5.26
N TYR A 30 4.54 12.27 -5.44
CA TYR A 30 3.09 12.25 -5.28
C TYR A 30 2.67 12.58 -3.84
N ASP A 31 3.32 11.99 -2.83
CA ASP A 31 3.05 12.25 -1.41
C ASP A 31 3.32 13.73 -1.05
N GLU A 32 4.41 14.28 -1.58
CA GLU A 32 4.81 15.67 -1.42
C GLU A 32 3.80 16.66 -2.00
N GLU A 33 3.07 16.30 -3.06
CA GLU A 33 2.12 17.19 -3.76
C GLU A 33 0.67 16.95 -3.32
N TYR A 34 0.28 15.70 -3.13
CA TYR A 34 -1.12 15.28 -2.94
C TYR A 34 -1.39 14.48 -1.67
N GLY A 35 -0.35 14.09 -0.93
CA GLY A 35 -0.49 13.26 0.27
C GLY A 35 -1.21 13.95 1.42
N GLN A 36 -1.57 13.16 2.44
CA GLN A 36 -2.24 13.67 3.64
C GLN A 36 -1.43 14.80 4.31
N ARG A 37 -2.02 15.89 4.78
CA ARG A 37 -1.25 17.00 5.41
C ARG A 37 -1.38 17.09 6.93
N THR A 38 -2.47 16.58 7.49
CA THR A 38 -2.79 16.71 8.91
C THR A 38 -2.84 15.34 9.58
N GLY A 39 -2.51 15.27 10.87
CA GLY A 39 -2.55 14.01 11.61
C GLY A 39 -1.52 12.96 11.15
N ARG A 40 -0.41 13.39 10.55
CA ARG A 40 0.74 12.52 10.27
C ARG A 40 1.49 12.25 11.57
N TRP A 41 1.53 10.99 11.98
CA TRP A 41 2.37 10.52 13.09
C TRP A 41 3.58 9.70 12.61
N TRP A 42 3.65 9.40 11.31
CA TRP A 42 4.72 8.63 10.66
C TRP A 42 5.72 9.56 9.96
N SER A 43 6.96 9.09 9.85
CA SER A 43 8.07 9.71 9.14
C SER A 43 8.11 9.37 7.64
N CYS A 44 7.61 8.20 7.26
CA CYS A 44 7.60 7.70 5.88
C CYS A 44 6.45 6.72 5.63
N GLN A 45 6.12 6.47 4.36
CA GLN A 45 5.01 5.60 3.98
C GLN A 45 5.23 4.13 4.38
N ARG A 46 6.50 3.70 4.47
CA ARG A 46 6.88 2.40 5.02
C ARG A 46 6.43 2.22 6.46
N GLU A 47 6.73 3.18 7.32
CA GLU A 47 6.32 3.17 8.73
C GLU A 47 4.80 3.17 8.83
N HIS A 48 4.14 4.04 8.04
CA HIS A 48 2.70 4.16 8.03
C HIS A 48 2.01 2.81 7.78
N LEU A 49 2.36 2.12 6.68
CA LEU A 49 1.73 0.85 6.34
C LEU A 49 2.12 -0.26 7.31
N THR A 50 3.37 -0.28 7.76
CA THR A 50 3.88 -1.31 8.67
C THR A 50 3.13 -1.28 9.99
N VAL A 51 3.01 -0.12 10.63
CA VAL A 51 2.27 0.01 11.90
C VAL A 51 0.79 -0.31 11.69
N TRP A 52 0.20 0.12 10.56
CA TRP A 52 -1.18 -0.23 10.25
C TRP A 52 -1.38 -1.75 10.13
N ALA A 53 -0.47 -2.44 9.44
CA ALA A 53 -0.49 -3.89 9.31
C ALA A 53 -0.32 -4.60 10.66
N LEU A 54 0.62 -4.14 11.50
CA LEU A 54 0.82 -4.69 12.85
C LEU A 54 -0.41 -4.51 13.76
N GLY A 55 -1.14 -3.40 13.60
CA GLY A 55 -2.35 -3.12 14.35
C GLY A 55 -3.62 -3.78 13.79
N TYR A 56 -3.59 -4.31 12.56
CA TYR A 56 -4.78 -4.83 11.87
C TYR A 56 -5.45 -6.05 12.54
N PRO A 57 -4.71 -6.94 13.24
CA PRO A 57 -5.31 -7.99 14.09
C PRO A 57 -6.06 -7.48 15.31
N THR A 58 -6.06 -6.17 15.58
CA THR A 58 -6.78 -5.55 16.70
C THR A 58 -8.01 -4.79 16.19
N LYS A 59 -8.75 -4.10 17.08
CA LYS A 59 -9.94 -3.32 16.72
C LYS A 59 -9.61 -1.97 16.05
N GLY A 60 -8.33 -1.64 15.90
CA GLY A 60 -7.88 -0.30 15.48
C GLY A 60 -7.72 0.66 16.67
N ILE A 61 -7.43 1.93 16.38
CA ILE A 61 -7.11 2.96 17.39
C ILE A 61 -7.93 4.23 17.11
N GLY A 62 -8.51 4.80 18.17
CA GLY A 62 -9.26 6.06 18.12
C GLY A 62 -10.44 5.97 17.15
N ASN A 63 -10.54 6.93 16.23
CA ASN A 63 -11.60 6.98 15.22
C ASN A 63 -11.39 6.01 14.04
N PHE A 64 -10.27 5.30 14.00
CA PHE A 64 -9.92 4.37 12.94
C PHE A 64 -10.13 2.94 13.44
N THR A 65 -11.40 2.53 13.54
CA THR A 65 -11.79 1.19 14.01
C THR A 65 -12.20 0.28 12.86
N HIS A 66 -11.88 -1.00 12.96
CA HIS A 66 -12.30 -2.04 12.02
C HIS A 66 -12.52 -3.37 12.74
N LYS A 67 -13.13 -4.34 12.05
CA LYS A 67 -13.23 -5.71 12.56
C LYS A 67 -11.84 -6.35 12.52
N PRO A 68 -11.29 -6.83 13.67
CA PRO A 68 -10.00 -7.51 13.72
C PRO A 68 -9.86 -8.58 12.64
N SER A 69 -8.70 -8.62 11.97
CA SER A 69 -8.43 -9.62 10.94
C SER A 69 -6.93 -9.82 10.73
N ASN A 70 -6.55 -11.07 10.45
CA ASN A 70 -5.18 -11.42 10.04
C ASN A 70 -4.98 -11.39 8.52
N SER A 71 -5.98 -10.93 7.75
CA SER A 71 -5.92 -10.90 6.28
C SER A 71 -5.23 -9.63 5.79
N SER A 72 -4.04 -9.77 5.22
CA SER A 72 -3.37 -8.67 4.52
C SER A 72 -4.16 -8.20 3.29
N LYS A 73 -4.87 -9.09 2.60
CA LYS A 73 -5.75 -8.71 1.50
C LYS A 73 -6.87 -7.78 1.95
N LYS A 74 -7.52 -8.09 3.07
CA LYS A 74 -8.54 -7.19 3.66
C LYS A 74 -7.92 -5.87 4.09
N MET A 75 -6.74 -5.90 4.72
CA MET A 75 -6.02 -4.69 5.11
C MET A 75 -5.75 -3.79 3.90
N TYR A 76 -5.22 -4.37 2.82
CA TYR A 76 -4.84 -3.65 1.59
C TYR A 76 -6.06 -2.99 0.96
N ASN A 77 -7.18 -3.71 0.88
CA ASN A 77 -8.42 -3.21 0.29
C ASN A 77 -9.11 -2.14 1.15
N HIS A 78 -8.87 -2.10 2.46
CA HIS A 78 -9.40 -1.08 3.35
C HIS A 78 -8.48 0.15 3.52
N PHE A 79 -7.21 0.05 3.14
CA PHE A 79 -6.24 1.12 3.37
C PHE A 79 -6.55 2.38 2.56
N GLY A 80 -6.84 3.51 3.22
CA GLY A 80 -7.41 4.69 2.57
C GLY A 80 -6.42 5.73 2.06
N ARG A 81 -5.17 5.34 1.74
CA ARG A 81 -4.08 6.28 1.44
C ARG A 81 -3.39 5.94 0.12
N PRO A 82 -3.70 6.66 -0.98
CA PRO A 82 -3.13 6.35 -2.30
C PRO A 82 -1.59 6.51 -2.31
N GLU A 83 -1.05 7.48 -1.60
CA GLU A 83 0.39 7.72 -1.49
C GLU A 83 1.16 6.50 -0.99
N THR A 84 0.59 5.78 -0.01
CA THR A 84 1.20 4.59 0.58
C THR A 84 1.05 3.38 -0.32
N LEU A 85 -0.05 3.27 -1.06
CA LEU A 85 -0.25 2.18 -2.04
C LEU A 85 0.73 2.33 -3.21
N LEU A 86 0.98 3.57 -3.66
CA LEU A 86 2.01 3.86 -4.66
C LEU A 86 3.41 3.55 -4.14
N TRP A 87 3.75 3.98 -2.91
CA TRP A 87 5.02 3.64 -2.27
C TRP A 87 5.24 2.13 -2.26
N LEU A 88 4.24 1.36 -1.83
CA LEU A 88 4.36 -0.10 -1.75
C LEU A 88 4.68 -0.71 -3.11
N ALA A 89 3.97 -0.31 -4.18
CA ALA A 89 4.20 -0.84 -5.51
C ALA A 89 5.57 -0.45 -6.07
N GLU A 90 5.96 0.81 -5.93
CA GLU A 90 7.27 1.29 -6.40
C GLU A 90 8.42 0.65 -5.63
N ALA A 91 8.31 0.55 -4.31
CA ALA A 91 9.32 -0.07 -3.44
C ALA A 91 9.49 -1.57 -3.73
N LEU A 92 8.45 -2.22 -4.24
CA LEU A 92 8.49 -3.61 -4.70
C LEU A 92 9.00 -3.77 -6.14
N GLY A 93 9.29 -2.67 -6.84
CA GLY A 93 9.85 -2.68 -8.18
C GLY A 93 8.81 -2.87 -9.29
N GLU A 94 7.57 -2.41 -9.08
CA GLU A 94 6.56 -2.37 -10.13
C GLU A 94 7.03 -1.50 -11.32
N ASN A 95 6.44 -1.74 -12.50
CA ASN A 95 6.76 -1.00 -13.71
C ASN A 95 6.54 0.52 -13.53
N VAL A 96 7.61 1.29 -13.80
CA VAL A 96 7.65 2.75 -13.65
C VAL A 96 6.60 3.46 -14.52
N ASP A 97 6.43 3.03 -15.78
CA ASP A 97 5.44 3.63 -16.69
C ASP A 97 4.00 3.39 -16.19
N LEU A 98 3.73 2.23 -15.58
CA LEU A 98 2.45 1.93 -14.97
C LEU A 98 2.19 2.86 -13.77
N ILE A 99 3.17 3.02 -12.88
CA ILE A 99 3.06 3.93 -11.73
C ILE A 99 2.79 5.36 -12.19
N GLN A 100 3.54 5.85 -13.19
CA GLN A 100 3.37 7.19 -13.75
C GLN A 100 1.96 7.39 -14.32
N ARG A 101 1.43 6.42 -15.09
CA ARG A 101 0.06 6.45 -15.61
C ARG A 101 -1.00 6.47 -14.51
N ILE A 102 -0.77 5.76 -13.40
CA ILE A 102 -1.68 5.77 -12.26
C ILE A 102 -1.65 7.15 -11.61
N ILE A 103 -0.47 7.72 -11.37
CA ILE A 103 -0.28 9.05 -10.79
C ILE A 103 -1.03 10.11 -11.60
N GLU A 104 -0.86 10.14 -12.92
CA GLU A 104 -1.58 11.06 -13.81
C GLU A 104 -3.09 10.94 -13.63
N LYS A 105 -3.63 9.72 -13.58
CA LYS A 105 -5.07 9.49 -13.41
C LYS A 105 -5.61 9.95 -12.06
N ILE A 106 -4.84 9.75 -10.98
CA ILE A 106 -5.33 10.06 -9.63
C ILE A 106 -5.07 11.51 -9.22
N SER A 107 -4.19 12.22 -9.92
CA SER A 107 -3.89 13.64 -9.68
C SER A 107 -5.09 14.53 -10.02
N ASP A 108 -5.86 14.19 -11.06
CA ASP A 108 -7.07 14.92 -11.48
C ASP A 108 -8.31 14.62 -10.62
N ASN A 109 -8.25 13.63 -9.73
CA ASN A 109 -9.39 13.21 -8.91
C ASN A 109 -9.36 13.85 -7.53
N SER A 110 -10.50 14.35 -7.03
CA SER A 110 -10.53 15.12 -5.77
C SER A 110 -10.59 14.28 -4.48
N HIS A 111 -11.09 13.04 -4.52
CA HIS A 111 -11.37 12.28 -3.30
C HIS A 111 -10.41 11.10 -3.07
N PRO A 112 -9.78 10.96 -1.87
CA PRO A 112 -8.81 9.89 -1.59
C PRO A 112 -9.32 8.47 -1.84
N LYS A 113 -10.59 8.19 -1.50
CA LYS A 113 -11.19 6.87 -1.74
C LYS A 113 -11.20 6.52 -3.22
N SER A 114 -11.65 7.44 -4.07
CA SER A 114 -11.67 7.27 -5.53
C SER A 114 -10.26 7.05 -6.09
N ARG A 115 -9.26 7.76 -5.55
CA ARG A 115 -7.85 7.56 -5.91
C ARG A 115 -7.37 6.14 -5.56
N CYS A 116 -7.63 5.67 -4.35
CA CYS A 116 -7.29 4.29 -3.97
C CYS A 116 -7.99 3.24 -4.84
N ASP A 117 -9.27 3.45 -5.18
CA ASP A 117 -10.00 2.54 -6.06
C ASP A 117 -9.38 2.48 -7.45
N ILE A 118 -8.92 3.61 -7.99
CA ILE A 118 -8.16 3.66 -9.26
C ILE A 118 -6.84 2.91 -9.11
N VAL A 119 -6.04 3.18 -8.07
CA VAL A 119 -4.77 2.47 -7.82
C VAL A 119 -5.00 0.95 -7.82
N ARG A 120 -6.02 0.47 -7.11
CA ARG A 120 -6.32 -0.97 -6.99
C ARG A 120 -6.80 -1.63 -8.28
N LYS A 121 -7.34 -0.87 -9.24
CA LYS A 121 -7.68 -1.39 -10.58
C LYS A 121 -6.44 -1.79 -11.37
N TYR A 122 -5.33 -1.10 -11.13
CA TYR A 122 -4.05 -1.38 -11.80
C TYR A 122 -3.13 -2.27 -10.96
N ILE A 123 -3.15 -2.08 -9.64
CA ILE A 123 -2.30 -2.79 -8.69
C ILE A 123 -3.21 -3.51 -7.69
N SER A 124 -3.61 -4.73 -8.06
CA SER A 124 -4.40 -5.59 -7.17
C SER A 124 -3.54 -6.10 -6.01
N PHE A 125 -4.19 -6.63 -4.96
CA PHE A 125 -3.43 -7.29 -3.89
C PHE A 125 -2.65 -8.52 -4.40
N ASP A 126 -3.23 -9.25 -5.34
CA ASP A 126 -2.57 -10.43 -5.92
C ASP A 126 -1.28 -10.01 -6.65
N ARG A 127 -1.29 -8.84 -7.33
CA ARG A 127 -0.08 -8.26 -7.92
C ARG A 127 0.97 -7.87 -6.88
N ILE A 128 0.55 -7.34 -5.73
CA ILE A 128 1.46 -7.04 -4.62
C ILE A 128 2.14 -8.32 -4.10
N LEU A 129 1.41 -9.43 -4.01
CA LEU A 129 1.98 -10.72 -3.60
C LEU A 129 3.01 -11.24 -4.62
N GLU A 130 2.70 -11.18 -5.92
CA GLU A 130 3.66 -11.53 -6.98
C GLU A 130 4.95 -10.72 -6.86
N LEU A 131 4.84 -9.41 -6.69
CA LEU A 131 6.01 -8.54 -6.55
C LEU A 131 6.81 -8.84 -5.27
N LEU A 132 6.14 -9.14 -4.17
CA LEU A 132 6.78 -9.57 -2.92
C LEU A 132 7.60 -10.85 -3.12
N GLU A 133 7.05 -11.85 -3.80
CA GLU A 133 7.77 -13.08 -4.11
C GLU A 133 8.99 -12.85 -5.01
N LEU A 134 8.85 -11.98 -6.02
CA LEU A 134 9.95 -11.61 -6.92
C LEU A 134 11.04 -10.84 -6.18
N SER A 135 10.68 -9.94 -5.28
CA SER A 135 11.63 -9.14 -4.48
C SER A 135 12.45 -10.03 -3.53
N GLY A 136 11.86 -11.10 -3.00
CA GLY A 136 12.54 -12.06 -2.13
C GLY A 136 13.54 -12.97 -2.83
N LYS A 137 13.40 -13.17 -4.15
CA LYS A 137 14.29 -14.01 -4.98
C LYS A 137 15.54 -13.28 -5.50
N LYS A 138 15.59 -11.96 -5.39
CA LYS A 138 16.71 -11.12 -5.85
C LYS A 138 17.84 -10.95 -4.80
N LYS A 139 17.85 -11.77 -3.75
CA LYS A 139 18.86 -11.75 -2.69
C LYS A 139 19.81 -12.94 -2.80
#